data_AF-A0A920VGX4-F1
#
_entry.id   AF-A0A920VGX4-F1
#
_cell.length_a   1.000
_cell.length_b   1.000
_cell.length_c   1.000
_cell.angle_alpha   90.00
_cell.angle_beta   90.00
_cell.angle_gamma   90.00
#
_symmetry.space_group_name_H-M   'P 1'
#
loop_
_entity.id
_entity.type
_entity.pdbx_description
1 polymer ?
#
loop_
_entity_poly.entity_id
_entity_poly.type
_entity_poly.pdbx_seq_one_letter_code
_entity_poly.pdbx_strand_id
1 'polypeptide(L)'
;MSEPQQYWTNLPHATSRPGEVSLLLPDVDLRLTTDRGVFSADRIDRGTRFLLLDGPRHREVRWTSWTWVVARALSLALWPPGTPRPGCGPLM
;
A
#
# COMPACT_ATOMS: atom_id res chain seq x y z
N MET A 1 32.81 -27.13 0.23
CA MET A 1 31.70 -27.15 1.21
C MET A 1 30.89 -25.90 0.97
N SER A 2 29.60 -26.00 0.68
CA SER A 2 28.75 -24.83 0.49
C SER A 2 28.33 -24.29 1.85
N GLU A 3 28.61 -23.02 2.12
CA GLU A 3 28.18 -22.33 3.34
C GLU A 3 26.64 -22.31 3.43
N PRO A 4 26.05 -22.46 4.63
CA PRO A 4 24.61 -22.40 4.81
C PRO A 4 24.09 -20.99 4.47
N GLN A 5 23.03 -20.94 3.67
CA GLN A 5 22.36 -19.68 3.28
C GLN A 5 21.81 -18.95 4.52
N GLN A 6 22.16 -17.67 4.65
CA GLN A 6 21.61 -16.78 5.69
C GLN A 6 20.11 -16.56 5.51
N TYR A 7 19.41 -16.28 6.62
CA TYR A 7 17.96 -16.01 6.62
C TYR A 7 17.58 -14.86 5.66
N TRP A 8 18.43 -13.86 5.52
CA TRP A 8 18.24 -12.76 4.56
C TRP A 8 19.34 -12.76 3.49
N THR A 9 18.92 -12.66 2.23
CA THR A 9 19.79 -12.46 1.06
C THR A 9 18.96 -11.82 -0.04
N ASN A 10 19.58 -11.00 -0.89
CA ASN A 10 18.90 -10.43 -2.06
C ASN A 10 18.73 -11.46 -3.19
N LEU A 11 19.43 -12.60 -3.11
CA LEU A 11 19.40 -13.68 -4.09
C LEU A 11 19.15 -15.01 -3.36
N PRO A 12 17.91 -15.30 -2.94
CA PRO A 12 17.58 -16.57 -2.33
C PRO A 12 17.69 -17.70 -3.36
N HIS A 13 18.46 -18.74 -3.04
CA HIS A 13 18.54 -19.95 -3.87
C HIS A 13 17.35 -20.90 -3.70
N ALA A 14 16.50 -20.67 -2.68
CA ALA A 14 15.30 -21.47 -2.45
C ALA A 14 14.27 -21.25 -3.57
N THR A 15 13.73 -22.35 -4.12
CA THR A 15 12.69 -22.27 -5.14
C THR A 15 11.39 -21.71 -4.56
N SER A 16 10.90 -20.64 -5.17
CA SER A 16 9.59 -20.06 -4.90
C SER A 16 8.48 -21.12 -4.98
N ARG A 17 7.53 -21.02 -4.07
CA ARG A 17 6.27 -21.77 -4.07
C ARG A 17 5.18 -20.81 -3.58
N PRO A 18 4.54 -20.07 -4.50
CA PRO A 18 3.48 -19.16 -4.15
C PRO A 18 2.30 -19.90 -3.51
N GLY A 19 1.73 -19.28 -2.48
CA GLY A 19 0.52 -19.72 -1.81
C GLY A 19 -0.44 -18.54 -1.62
N GLU A 20 -1.64 -18.83 -1.15
CA GLU A 20 -2.59 -17.80 -0.74
C GLU A 20 -3.12 -18.10 0.65
N VAL A 21 -3.25 -17.04 1.44
CA VAL A 21 -3.82 -17.07 2.78
C VAL A 21 -4.94 -16.06 2.87
N SER A 22 -6.08 -16.49 3.41
CA SER A 22 -7.21 -15.61 3.67
C SER A 22 -7.08 -14.96 5.05
N LEU A 23 -7.28 -13.65 5.10
CA LEU A 23 -7.34 -12.86 6.32
C LEU A 23 -8.75 -12.28 6.48
N LEU A 24 -9.44 -12.77 7.50
CA LEU A 24 -10.77 -12.32 7.89
C LEU A 24 -10.66 -11.49 9.16
N LEU A 25 -10.95 -10.19 9.04
CA LEU A 25 -11.08 -9.24 10.13
C LEU A 25 -12.50 -8.64 10.10
N PRO A 26 -12.99 -8.04 11.20
CA PRO A 26 -14.33 -7.46 11.26
C PRO A 26 -14.61 -6.43 10.15
N ASP A 27 -13.57 -5.70 9.74
CA ASP A 27 -13.68 -4.59 8.79
C ASP A 27 -13.14 -4.93 7.39
N VAL A 28 -12.45 -6.07 7.21
CA VAL A 28 -11.79 -6.41 5.93
C VAL A 28 -11.64 -7.92 5.70
N ASP A 29 -11.88 -8.32 4.46
CA ASP A 29 -11.60 -9.65 3.90
C ASP A 29 -10.50 -9.48 2.84
N LEU A 30 -9.34 -10.12 3.07
CA LEU A 30 -8.19 -10.05 2.16
C LEU A 30 -7.69 -11.44 1.78
N ARG A 31 -7.27 -11.59 0.53
CA ARG A 31 -6.42 -12.69 0.08
C ARG A 31 -5.00 -12.18 -0.09
N LEU A 32 -4.08 -12.78 0.65
CA LEU A 32 -2.67 -12.41 0.63
C LEU A 32 -1.88 -13.51 -0.08
N THR A 33 -1.07 -13.13 -1.07
CA THR A 33 -0.11 -14.05 -1.68
C THR A 33 1.10 -14.21 -0.76
N THR A 34 1.49 -15.45 -0.49
CA THR A 34 2.65 -15.81 0.31
C THR A 34 3.63 -16.62 -0.54
N ASP A 35 4.86 -16.77 -0.04
CA ASP A 35 5.88 -17.59 -0.70
C ASP A 35 6.72 -18.33 0.36
N ARG A 36 7.50 -19.32 -0.08
CA ARG A 36 8.54 -19.96 0.72
C ARG A 36 9.55 -18.92 1.21
N GLY A 37 9.83 -18.96 2.51
CA GLY A 37 10.73 -18.01 3.17
C GLY A 37 10.02 -16.86 3.85
N VAL A 38 8.71 -16.67 3.61
CA VAL A 38 7.88 -15.75 4.40
C VAL A 38 7.50 -16.43 5.72
N PHE A 39 7.54 -15.67 6.82
CA PHE A 39 7.11 -16.16 8.12
C PHE A 39 5.64 -16.58 8.10
N SER A 40 5.35 -17.77 8.61
CA SER A 40 3.99 -18.37 8.58
C SER A 40 3.35 -18.38 7.19
N ALA A 41 4.07 -18.85 6.16
CA ALA A 41 3.62 -18.84 4.77
C ALA A 41 2.23 -19.48 4.51
N ASP A 42 1.79 -20.45 5.33
CA ASP A 42 0.51 -21.15 5.15
C ASP A 42 -0.67 -20.52 5.92
N ARG A 43 -0.44 -19.58 6.86
CA ARG A 43 -1.50 -18.95 7.64
C ARG A 43 -1.07 -17.65 8.32
N ILE A 44 -2.04 -16.79 8.63
CA ILE A 44 -1.78 -15.63 9.49
C ILE A 44 -1.52 -16.12 10.92
N ASP A 45 -0.39 -15.73 11.49
CA ASP A 45 -0.07 -16.06 12.86
C ASP A 45 -0.98 -15.32 13.86
N ARG A 46 -1.13 -15.89 15.06
CA ARG A 46 -2.05 -15.34 16.07
C ARG A 46 -1.63 -13.94 16.54
N GLY A 47 -0.33 -13.64 16.58
CA GLY A 47 0.19 -12.35 17.01
C GLY A 47 -0.17 -11.25 16.03
N THR A 48 0.09 -11.48 14.74
CA THR A 48 -0.35 -10.59 13.65
C THR A 48 -1.86 -10.39 13.66
N ARG A 49 -2.64 -11.47 13.83
CA ARG A 49 -4.10 -11.33 13.92
C ARG A 49 -4.53 -10.47 15.11
N PHE A 50 -3.91 -10.66 16.28
CA PHE A 50 -4.19 -9.85 17.46
C PHE A 50 -3.87 -8.37 17.21
N LEU A 51 -2.70 -8.07 16.66
CA LEU A 51 -2.28 -6.70 16.34
C LEU A 51 -3.21 -6.02 15.33
N LEU A 52 -3.77 -6.76 14.37
CA LEU A 52 -4.71 -6.22 13.39
C LEU A 52 -6.13 -6.02 13.95
N LEU A 53 -6.49 -6.74 15.02
CA LEU A 53 -7.77 -6.57 15.71
C LEU A 53 -7.75 -5.43 16.73
N ASP A 54 -6.63 -5.29 17.46
CA ASP A 54 -6.48 -4.31 18.54
C ASP A 54 -5.81 -3.00 18.08
N GLY A 55 -4.99 -3.08 17.04
CA GLY A 55 -4.21 -1.96 16.53
C GLY A 55 -5.05 -0.89 15.81
N PRO A 56 -4.39 0.19 15.34
CA PRO A 56 -5.07 1.24 14.60
C PRO A 56 -5.82 0.64 13.43
N ARG A 57 -7.13 0.89 13.36
CA ARG A 57 -7.95 0.42 12.23
C ARG A 57 -7.26 0.86 10.95
N HIS A 58 -7.03 -0.10 10.05
CA HIS A 58 -6.46 0.17 8.74
C HIS A 58 -7.34 1.23 8.08
N ARG A 59 -6.91 2.49 8.14
CA ARG A 59 -7.58 3.56 7.43
C ARG A 59 -7.33 3.23 5.97
N GLU A 60 -8.38 3.18 5.17
CA GLU A 60 -8.20 3.21 3.73
C GLU A 60 -7.33 4.43 3.43
N VAL A 61 -6.08 4.17 3.06
CA VAL A 61 -5.21 5.19 2.51
C VAL A 61 -5.87 5.49 1.17
N ARG A 62 -6.66 6.57 1.11
CA ARG A 62 -7.06 7.18 -0.15
C ARG A 62 -5.77 7.58 -0.83
N TRP A 63 -5.21 6.66 -1.61
CA TRP A 63 -4.29 6.96 -2.69
C TRP A 63 -5.07 7.90 -3.58
N THR A 64 -4.94 9.21 -3.36
CA THR A 64 -5.43 10.21 -4.30
C THR A 64 -4.86 9.81 -5.64
N SER A 65 -5.76 9.39 -6.53
CA SER A 65 -5.49 9.05 -7.92
C SER A 65 -4.43 10.02 -8.47
N TRP A 66 -3.45 9.49 -9.21
CA TRP A 66 -2.44 10.29 -9.93
C TRP A 66 -3.07 11.46 -10.69
N THR A 67 -4.32 11.32 -11.14
CA THR A 67 -5.11 12.38 -11.76
C THR A 67 -5.23 13.64 -10.90
N TRP A 68 -5.44 13.52 -9.57
CA TRP A 68 -5.55 14.66 -8.67
C TRP A 68 -4.21 15.39 -8.44
N VAL A 69 -3.10 14.64 -8.40
CA VAL A 69 -1.75 15.23 -8.26
C VAL A 69 -1.39 16.02 -9.51
N VAL A 70 -1.63 15.43 -10.69
CA VAL A 70 -1.40 16.12 -11.98
C VAL A 70 -2.34 17.31 -12.13
N ALA A 71 -3.63 17.18 -11.80
CA ALA A 71 -4.59 18.29 -11.87
C ALA A 71 -4.22 19.44 -10.94
N ARG A 72 -3.73 19.17 -9.71
CA ARG A 72 -3.29 20.22 -8.79
C ARG A 72 -2.00 20.89 -9.25
N ALA A 73 -1.02 20.11 -9.74
CA ALA A 73 0.21 20.65 -10.31
C ALA A 73 -0.08 21.50 -11.55
N LEU A 74 -0.95 21.01 -12.44
CA LEU A 74 -1.40 21.72 -13.64
C LEU A 74 -2.16 23.00 -13.26
N SER A 75 -3.08 22.94 -12.30
CA SER A 75 -3.79 24.14 -11.83
C SER A 75 -2.86 25.18 -11.21
N LEU A 76 -1.78 24.77 -10.52
CA LEU A 76 -0.77 25.71 -9.99
C LEU A 76 0.11 26.28 -11.11
N ALA A 77 0.41 25.50 -12.14
CA ALA A 77 1.17 25.95 -13.30
C ALA A 77 0.37 26.92 -14.18
N LEU A 78 -0.92 26.65 -14.41
CA LEU A 78 -1.82 27.52 -15.17
C LEU A 78 -2.33 28.70 -14.36
N TRP A 79 -2.36 28.61 -13.02
CA TRP A 79 -2.93 29.62 -12.16
C TRP A 79 -2.13 29.86 -10.87
N PRO A 80 -1.05 30.65 -10.93
CA PRO A 80 -0.29 31.03 -9.75
C PRO A 80 -1.14 31.83 -8.77
N PRO A 81 -0.96 31.66 -7.45
CA PRO A 81 -1.64 32.49 -6.46
C PRO A 81 -1.32 33.97 -6.71
N GLY A 82 -2.35 34.80 -6.87
CA GLY A 82 -2.23 36.24 -7.16
C GLY A 82 -2.57 36.64 -8.59
N THR A 83 -2.82 35.68 -9.50
CA THR A 83 -3.38 36.00 -10.82
C THR A 83 -4.91 36.19 -10.72
N PRO A 84 -5.52 37.16 -11.44
CA PRO A 84 -6.98 37.40 -11.49
C PRO A 84 -7.70 36.57 -12.56
N ARG A 85 -8.62 35.67 -12.17
CA ARG A 85 -9.20 34.65 -13.08
C ARG A 85 -9.99 35.32 -14.21
N PRO A 86 -9.75 34.97 -15.48
CA PRO A 86 -10.55 35.50 -16.58
C PRO A 86 -11.97 34.96 -16.41
N GLY A 87 -12.89 35.83 -15.98
CA GLY A 87 -14.28 35.48 -15.70
C GLY A 87 -14.90 36.18 -14.48
N CYS A 88 -14.10 36.75 -13.58
CA CYS A 88 -14.60 37.64 -12.53
C CYS A 88 -14.27 39.10 -12.86
N GLY A 89 -14.92 39.64 -13.89
CA GLY A 89 -15.18 41.07 -13.96
C GLY A 89 -16.46 41.38 -13.17
N PRO A 90 -16.58 42.53 -12.49
CA PRO A 90 -17.85 42.91 -11.90
C PRO A 90 -18.88 43.08 -13.02
N LEU A 91 -19.99 42.35 -12.92
CA LEU A 91 -21.21 42.69 -13.65
C LEU A 91 -21.60 44.10 -13.18
N MET A 92 -21.38 45.08 -14.05
CA MET A 92 -21.90 46.44 -13.90
C MET A 92 -23.41 46.44 -14.20
#